data_AF-A0A4V1XLV5-F1
#
_entry.id   AF-A0A4V1XLV5-F1
#
_cell.length_a   1.000
_cell.length_b   1.000
_cell.length_c   1.000
_cell.angle_alpha   90.00
_cell.angle_beta   90.00
_cell.angle_gamma   90.00
#
_symmetry.space_group_name_H-M   'P 1'
#
loop_
_entity.id
_entity.type
_entity.pdbx_description
1 polymer ?
#
loop_
_entity_poly.entity_id
_entity_poly.type
_entity_poly.pdbx_seq_one_letter_code
_entity_poly.pdbx_strand_id
1 'polypeptide(L)'
;MADQDNYSDIQQEVPANMDERDPENVLRGHKATISNPNTSDKAKEHSRQVLESYDEPYDAKQSQSKSSDQGEKDPGNVARGLKASISNPGVSEEAKERAKEKLANLQS
;
A
#
# COMPACT_ATOMS: atom_id res chain seq x y z
N MET A 1 14.30 23.80 -36.83
CA MET A 1 14.62 23.97 -35.40
C MET A 1 13.31 23.93 -34.65
N ALA A 2 13.09 22.96 -33.78
CA ALA A 2 11.99 23.02 -32.81
C ALA A 2 12.53 23.79 -31.60
N ASP A 3 11.94 24.94 -31.29
CA ASP A 3 12.36 25.81 -30.20
C ASP A 3 12.16 25.08 -28.86
N GLN A 4 13.27 24.79 -28.17
CA GLN A 4 13.31 23.96 -26.96
C GLN A 4 12.88 24.71 -25.68
N ASP A 5 12.45 25.97 -25.78
CA ASP A 5 12.31 26.85 -24.61
C ASP A 5 10.86 27.29 -24.29
N ASN A 6 9.85 26.82 -25.03
CA ASN A 6 8.47 27.25 -24.78
C ASN A 6 7.73 26.27 -23.85
N TYR A 7 8.17 26.20 -22.60
CA TYR A 7 7.47 25.52 -21.50
C TYR A 7 6.33 26.36 -20.90
N SER A 8 5.89 27.41 -21.59
CA SER A 8 4.79 28.29 -21.16
C SER A 8 3.40 27.65 -21.28
N ASP A 9 3.28 26.56 -22.05
CA ASP A 9 2.05 25.77 -22.19
C ASP A 9 1.84 24.74 -21.07
N ILE A 10 2.84 24.53 -20.21
CA ILE A 10 2.61 23.77 -18.98
C ILE A 10 1.88 24.70 -18.02
N GLN A 11 0.59 24.44 -17.82
CA GLN A 11 -0.17 25.07 -16.75
C GLN A 11 0.56 24.83 -15.43
N GLN A 12 1.19 25.89 -14.90
CA GLN A 12 1.97 25.88 -13.67
C GLN A 12 1.09 25.84 -12.41
N GLU A 13 -0.22 25.66 -12.60
CA GLU A 13 -1.26 25.59 -11.59
C GLU A 13 -1.33 24.15 -11.05
N VAL A 14 -0.39 23.76 -10.18
CA VAL A 14 -0.67 22.63 -9.29
C VAL A 14 -1.81 23.07 -8.35
N PRO A 15 -2.91 22.31 -8.26
CA PRO A 15 -4.05 22.72 -7.48
C PRO A 15 -3.63 22.88 -6.02
N ALA A 16 -3.97 24.02 -5.40
CA ALA A 16 -3.46 24.47 -4.10
C ALA A 16 -3.75 23.50 -2.91
N ASN A 17 -4.59 22.50 -3.13
CA ASN A 17 -4.96 21.44 -2.18
C ASN A 17 -4.09 20.17 -2.31
N MET A 18 -3.04 20.15 -3.14
CA MET A 18 -2.16 18.98 -3.30
C MET A 18 -1.10 18.85 -2.18
N ASP A 19 -0.95 19.87 -1.34
CA ASP A 19 -0.09 19.87 -0.14
C ASP A 19 -0.72 19.17 1.07
N GLU A 20 -2.00 18.76 0.99
CA GLU A 20 -2.64 17.87 1.97
C GLU A 20 -2.15 16.44 1.76
N ARG A 21 -0.86 16.21 2.02
CA ARG A 21 -0.31 14.87 2.16
C ARG A 21 -1.02 14.22 3.34
N ASP A 22 -1.75 13.13 3.09
CA ASP A 22 -2.36 12.35 4.16
C ASP A 22 -1.29 12.06 5.22
N PRO A 23 -1.51 12.46 6.48
CA PRO A 23 -0.53 12.27 7.55
C PRO A 23 -0.15 10.78 7.68
N GLU A 24 -1.11 9.88 7.49
CA GLU A 24 -0.86 8.43 7.48
C GLU A 24 0.12 7.98 6.39
N ASN A 25 0.06 8.58 5.19
CA ASN A 25 0.98 8.26 4.11
C ASN A 25 2.41 8.73 4.43
N VAL A 26 2.53 9.89 5.09
CA VAL A 26 3.82 10.44 5.54
C VAL A 26 4.43 9.55 6.64
N LEU A 27 3.62 9.17 7.64
CA LEU A 27 4.04 8.27 8.71
C LEU A 27 4.48 6.91 8.17
N ARG A 28 3.71 6.33 7.22
CA ARG A 28 4.08 5.09 6.53
C ARG A 28 5.45 5.20 5.84
N GLY A 29 5.74 6.34 5.20
CA GLY A 29 7.02 6.59 4.56
C GLY A 29 8.20 6.61 5.54
N HIS A 30 8.02 7.26 6.71
CA HIS A 30 9.03 7.26 7.76
C HIS A 30 9.26 5.87 8.36
N LYS A 31 8.20 5.09 8.56
CA LYS A 31 8.32 3.68 8.98
C LYS A 31 9.11 2.84 7.98
N ALA A 32 8.81 3.00 6.69
CA ALA A 32 9.55 2.31 5.62
C ALA A 32 11.04 2.69 5.66
N THR A 33 11.34 3.97 5.86
CA THR A 33 12.71 4.50 5.96
C THR A 33 13.48 3.83 7.11
N ILE A 34 12.85 3.60 8.25
CA ILE A 34 13.49 2.94 9.40
C ILE A 34 13.73 1.45 9.12
N SER A 35 12.80 0.79 8.43
CA SER A 35 12.90 -0.65 8.10
C SER A 35 13.90 -0.97 6.98
N ASN A 36 14.24 0.00 6.12
CA ASN A 36 15.07 -0.22 4.96
C ASN A 36 16.56 -0.42 5.37
N PRO A 37 17.17 -1.58 5.09
CA PRO A 37 18.59 -1.82 5.42
C PRO A 37 19.54 -0.89 4.66
N ASN A 38 19.15 -0.41 3.47
CA ASN A 38 19.97 0.46 2.63
C ASN A 38 19.89 1.95 3.02
N THR A 39 19.11 2.29 4.03
CA THR A 39 18.99 3.67 4.52
C THR A 39 20.02 3.96 5.60
N SER A 40 20.62 5.16 5.57
CA SER A 40 21.61 5.62 6.54
C SER A 40 21.04 5.79 7.94
N ASP A 41 21.88 5.61 8.96
CA ASP A 41 21.46 5.69 10.36
C ASP A 41 20.91 7.07 10.73
N LYS A 42 21.52 8.14 10.21
CA LYS A 42 21.04 9.51 10.40
C LYS A 42 19.62 9.72 9.84
N ALA A 43 19.31 9.13 8.68
CA ALA A 43 17.98 9.24 8.09
C ALA A 43 16.93 8.42 8.87
N LYS A 44 17.34 7.28 9.43
CA LYS A 44 16.50 6.47 10.32
C LYS A 44 16.20 7.20 11.63
N GLU A 45 17.20 7.82 12.23
CA GLU A 45 17.06 8.59 13.47
C GLU A 45 16.12 9.78 13.28
N HIS A 46 16.31 10.57 12.21
CA HIS A 46 15.38 11.64 11.85
C HIS A 46 13.95 11.12 11.66
N SER A 47 13.78 9.99 10.98
CA SER A 47 12.46 9.39 10.78
C SER A 47 11.81 8.93 12.09
N ARG A 48 12.60 8.46 13.07
CA ARG A 48 12.08 8.12 14.41
C ARG A 48 11.61 9.36 15.16
N GLN A 49 12.40 10.44 15.13
CA GLN A 49 12.04 11.70 15.77
C GLN A 49 10.74 12.28 15.20
N VAL A 50 10.56 12.19 13.87
CA VAL A 50 9.30 12.58 13.24
C VAL A 50 8.17 11.69 13.75
N LEU A 51 8.28 10.37 13.70
CA LEU A 51 7.23 9.46 14.19
C LEU A 51 6.84 9.70 15.67
N GLU A 52 7.82 9.99 16.53
CA GLU A 52 7.59 10.35 17.94
C GLU A 52 6.79 11.65 18.09
N SER A 53 7.04 12.65 17.25
CA SER A 53 6.26 13.91 17.27
C SER A 53 4.80 13.75 16.87
N TYR A 54 4.45 12.66 16.18
CA TYR A 54 3.07 12.31 15.81
C TYR A 54 2.42 11.30 16.77
N ASP A 55 3.01 11.08 17.95
CA ASP A 55 2.56 10.11 18.96
C ASP A 55 2.47 8.67 18.41
N GLU A 56 3.27 8.35 17.38
CA GLU A 56 3.31 7.05 16.73
C GLU A 56 4.71 6.42 16.84
N PRO A 57 5.16 6.00 18.04
CA PRO A 57 6.51 5.48 18.23
C PRO A 57 6.77 4.25 17.33
N TYR A 58 7.93 4.23 16.68
CA TYR A 58 8.33 3.11 15.82
C TYR A 58 8.68 1.87 16.66
N ASP A 59 7.84 0.84 16.61
CA ASP A 59 8.17 -0.50 17.14
C ASP A 59 8.57 -1.45 16.00
N ALA A 60 9.84 -1.87 16.01
CA ALA A 60 10.39 -2.80 15.04
C ALA A 60 9.66 -4.15 15.02
N LYS A 61 9.14 -4.61 16.17
CA LYS A 61 8.38 -5.87 16.28
C LYS A 61 7.02 -5.77 15.61
N GLN A 62 6.39 -4.60 15.71
CA GLN A 62 5.09 -4.34 15.07
C GLN A 62 5.20 -4.33 13.53
N SER A 63 6.36 -3.93 12.98
CA SER A 63 6.60 -3.98 11.52
C SER A 63 6.57 -5.40 10.95
N GLN A 64 6.98 -6.40 11.74
CA GLN A 64 6.92 -7.82 11.33
C GLN A 64 5.56 -8.45 11.59
N SER A 65 4.78 -7.93 12.54
CA SER A 65 3.46 -8.45 12.89
C SER A 65 2.32 -7.95 12.00
N LYS A 66 2.48 -6.84 11.26
CA LYS A 66 1.42 -6.29 10.39
C LYS A 66 1.15 -7.09 9.10
N SER A 67 2.01 -8.03 8.71
CA SER A 67 1.71 -8.98 7.64
C SER A 67 0.87 -10.19 8.12
N SER A 68 0.74 -10.37 9.44
CA SER A 68 -0.06 -11.41 10.06
C SER A 68 -1.33 -10.90 10.73
N ASP A 69 -1.63 -9.60 10.62
CA ASP A 69 -2.95 -9.08 10.96
C ASP A 69 -3.94 -9.70 9.97
N GLN A 70 -4.51 -10.84 10.37
CA GLN A 70 -5.79 -11.32 9.88
C GLN A 70 -6.89 -10.35 10.29
N GLY A 71 -6.71 -9.05 10.04
CA GLY A 71 -7.81 -8.13 9.91
C GLY A 71 -8.79 -8.77 8.95
N GLU A 72 -10.05 -8.81 9.35
CA GLU A 72 -11.13 -9.45 8.60
C GLU A 72 -10.97 -9.14 7.12
N LYS A 73 -10.58 -10.17 6.34
CA LYS A 73 -10.33 -9.99 4.92
C LYS A 73 -11.61 -9.46 4.32
N ASP A 74 -11.53 -8.30 3.66
CA ASP A 74 -12.69 -7.71 3.00
C ASP A 74 -13.36 -8.79 2.11
N PRO A 75 -14.62 -9.14 2.39
CA PRO A 75 -15.29 -10.24 1.70
C PRO A 75 -15.41 -9.94 0.20
N GLY A 76 -15.53 -8.68 -0.20
CA GLY A 76 -15.50 -8.28 -1.61
C GLY A 76 -14.18 -8.64 -2.29
N ASN A 77 -13.05 -8.37 -1.63
CA ASN A 77 -11.72 -8.73 -2.14
C ASN A 77 -11.51 -10.25 -2.21
N VAL A 78 -11.98 -10.99 -1.20
CA VAL A 78 -11.95 -12.46 -1.22
C VAL A 78 -12.77 -13.01 -2.38
N ALA A 79 -14.01 -12.52 -2.57
CA ALA A 79 -14.88 -12.92 -3.67
C ALA A 79 -14.24 -12.64 -5.04
N ARG A 80 -13.63 -11.46 -5.22
CA ARG A 80 -12.92 -11.09 -6.45
C ARG A 80 -11.77 -12.04 -6.74
N GLY A 81 -10.96 -12.37 -5.73
CA GLY A 81 -9.86 -13.32 -5.86
C GLY A 81 -10.33 -14.72 -6.25
N LEU A 82 -11.38 -15.23 -5.60
CA LEU A 82 -11.97 -16.52 -5.93
C LEU A 82 -12.51 -16.55 -7.37
N LYS A 83 -13.19 -15.48 -7.80
CA LYS A 83 -13.68 -15.35 -9.19
C LYS A 83 -12.54 -15.35 -10.21
N ALA A 84 -11.43 -14.67 -9.90
CA ALA A 84 -10.24 -14.68 -10.73
C ALA A 84 -9.65 -16.10 -10.85
N SER A 85 -9.52 -16.84 -9.74
CA SER A 85 -9.06 -18.23 -9.73
C SER A 85 -9.94 -19.14 -10.59
N ILE A 86 -11.27 -18.94 -10.56
CA ILE A 86 -12.21 -19.72 -11.38
C ILE A 86 -12.00 -19.48 -12.89
N SER A 87 -11.74 -18.22 -13.27
CA SER A 87 -11.54 -17.84 -14.68
C SER A 87 -10.16 -18.13 -15.24
N ASN A 88 -9.16 -18.38 -14.38
CA ASN A 88 -7.78 -18.53 -14.80
C ASN A 88 -7.55 -19.92 -15.45
N PRO A 89 -7.12 -19.98 -16.72
CA PRO A 89 -6.84 -21.26 -17.40
C PRO A 89 -5.66 -22.02 -16.78
N GLY A 90 -4.76 -21.35 -16.06
CA GLY A 90 -3.64 -21.98 -15.35
C GLY A 90 -3.98 -22.61 -14.01
N VAL A 91 -5.24 -22.55 -13.57
CA VAL A 91 -5.72 -23.16 -12.33
C VAL A 91 -6.34 -24.53 -12.64
N SER A 92 -6.08 -25.53 -11.80
CA SER A 92 -6.66 -26.87 -11.96
C SER A 92 -8.17 -26.86 -11.76
N GLU A 93 -8.88 -27.79 -12.40
CA GLU A 93 -10.34 -27.89 -12.28
C GLU A 93 -10.79 -28.12 -10.83
N GLU A 94 -10.09 -28.95 -10.06
CA GLU A 94 -10.38 -29.15 -8.63
C GLU A 94 -10.27 -27.84 -7.83
N ALA A 95 -9.24 -27.03 -8.10
CA ALA A 95 -9.04 -25.76 -7.42
C ALA A 95 -10.12 -24.73 -7.82
N LYS A 96 -10.58 -24.75 -9.08
CA LYS A 96 -11.71 -23.92 -9.54
C LYS A 96 -13.01 -24.32 -8.85
N GLU A 97 -13.26 -25.61 -8.69
CA GLU A 97 -14.46 -26.12 -8.02
C GLU A 97 -14.49 -25.69 -6.55
N ARG A 98 -13.38 -25.87 -5.82
CA ARG A 98 -13.25 -25.38 -4.43
C ARG A 98 -13.42 -23.87 -4.33
N ALA A 99 -12.94 -23.11 -5.33
CA ALA A 99 -13.11 -21.67 -5.36
C ALA A 99 -14.58 -21.26 -5.58
N LYS A 100 -15.34 -22.01 -6.39
CA LYS A 100 -16.79 -21.81 -6.58
C LYS A 100 -17.56 -22.07 -5.28
N GLU A 101 -17.26 -23.15 -4.58
CA GLU A 101 -17.90 -23.49 -3.31
C GLU A 101 -17.64 -22.41 -2.24
N LYS A 102 -16.39 -21.96 -2.11
CA LYS A 102 -16.04 -20.87 -1.20
C LYS A 102 -16.71 -19.55 -1.56
N LEU A 103 -16.83 -19.26 -2.86
CA LEU A 103 -17.49 -18.05 -3.34
C LEU A 103 -19.00 -18.10 -3.02
N ALA A 104 -19.66 -19.25 -3.20
CA ALA A 104 -21.06 -19.44 -2.86
C ALA A 104 -21.31 -19.24 -1.35
N ASN A 105 -20.47 -19.84 -0.49
CA ASN A 105 -20.55 -19.65 0.96
C ASN A 105 -20.33 -18.19 1.40
N LEU A 106 -19.54 -17.42 0.64
CA LEU A 106 -19.27 -16.01 0.95
C LEU A 106 -20.39 -15.05 0.47
N GLN A 107 -21.22 -15.50 -0.48
CA GLN A 107 -22.31 -14.73 -1.07
C GLN A 107 -23.70 -15.15 -0.56
N SER A 108 -23.76 -16.12 0.35
CA SER A 108 -24.98 -16.58 1.03
C SER A 108 -25.28 -15.71 2.24
#